data_AF-A0A9D2UUV9-F1
#
_entry.id   AF-A0A9D2UUV9-F1
#
_cell.length_a   1.000
_cell.length_b   1.000
_cell.length_c   1.000
_cell.angle_alpha   90.00
_cell.angle_beta   90.00
_cell.angle_gamma   90.00
#
_symmetry.space_group_name_H-M   'P 1'
#
loop_
_entity.id
_entity.type
_entity.pdbx_description
1 polymer ?
#
loop_
_entity_poly.entity_id
_entity_poly.type
_entity_poly.pdbx_seq_one_letter_code
_entity_poly.pdbx_strand_id
1 'polypeptide(L)'
;MKQESNKRLYFTDDFSPANVTELQAQGYILRKASAYHESDTLEACAEVAGDVPQAYLDLIARNKANIVTANVRVGITPELQAVIDEAKSECEKVVAENAELKDQLDKERQAATKLMSENSELKDKLLIAEKALVAADEEIKALKAAAKKPTAAELKAIKAAEEATKAEQLKD
;
A
#
# COMPACT_ATOMS: atom_id res chain seq x y z
N MET A 1 -12.64 -30.61 21.88
CA MET A 1 -13.54 -30.86 23.04
C MET A 1 -12.86 -31.88 23.92
N LYS A 2 -12.47 -31.50 25.16
CA LYS A 2 -12.00 -32.50 26.13
C LYS A 2 -13.22 -33.34 26.50
N GLN A 3 -13.14 -34.65 26.29
CA GLN A 3 -14.17 -35.58 26.72
C GLN A 3 -14.22 -35.52 28.25
N GLU A 4 -15.26 -34.92 28.81
CA GLU A 4 -15.53 -35.01 30.25
C GLU A 4 -15.74 -36.48 30.57
N SER A 5 -14.93 -37.05 31.45
CA SER A 5 -15.06 -38.45 31.79
C SER A 5 -16.32 -38.62 32.64
N ASN A 6 -17.25 -39.48 32.22
CA ASN A 6 -18.42 -39.87 33.02
C ASN A 6 -18.05 -40.77 34.22
N LYS A 7 -16.78 -40.75 34.63
CA LYS A 7 -16.24 -41.63 35.67
C LYS A 7 -16.56 -41.02 37.03
N ARG A 8 -17.24 -41.77 37.91
CA ARG A 8 -17.48 -41.37 39.32
C ARG A 8 -16.65 -42.27 40.22
N LEU A 9 -15.88 -41.71 41.13
CA LEU A 9 -15.01 -42.45 42.05
C LEU A 9 -15.62 -42.45 43.46
N TYR A 10 -15.56 -43.58 44.15
CA TYR A 10 -15.94 -43.68 45.56
C TYR A 10 -14.79 -44.27 46.36
N PHE A 11 -14.26 -43.53 47.33
CA PHE A 11 -13.20 -44.02 48.21
C PHE A 11 -13.83 -44.72 49.43
N THR A 12 -13.38 -45.95 49.72
CA THR A 12 -13.84 -46.73 50.87
C THR A 12 -12.78 -47.76 51.25
N ASP A 13 -12.78 -48.21 52.49
CA ASP A 13 -12.05 -49.43 52.90
C ASP A 13 -12.99 -50.65 53.07
N ASP A 14 -14.31 -50.48 52.96
CA ASP A 14 -15.29 -51.57 52.96
C ASP A 14 -15.56 -52.09 51.53
N PHE A 15 -15.01 -53.27 51.23
CA PHE A 15 -15.24 -54.01 49.99
C PHE A 15 -16.16 -55.23 50.18
N SER A 16 -17.05 -55.18 51.16
CA SER A 16 -18.07 -56.21 51.34
C SER A 16 -18.91 -56.36 50.05
N PRO A 17 -19.35 -57.59 49.69
CA PRO A 17 -20.11 -57.80 48.45
C PRO A 17 -21.38 -56.94 48.35
N ALA A 18 -22.03 -56.66 49.48
CA ALA A 18 -23.21 -55.79 49.54
C ALA A 18 -22.86 -54.34 49.17
N ASN A 19 -21.83 -53.77 49.78
CA ASN A 19 -21.40 -52.39 49.53
C ASN A 19 -20.89 -52.20 48.10
N VAL A 20 -20.11 -53.16 47.57
CA VAL A 20 -19.64 -53.13 46.18
C VAL A 20 -20.82 -53.13 45.21
N THR A 21 -21.80 -54.02 45.41
CA THR A 21 -22.97 -54.12 44.52
C THR A 21 -23.79 -52.84 44.53
N GLU A 22 -24.03 -52.27 45.71
CA GLU A 22 -24.81 -51.05 45.87
C GLU A 22 -24.13 -49.84 45.20
N LEU A 23 -22.86 -49.60 45.49
CA LEU A 23 -22.12 -48.45 44.96
C LEU A 23 -21.87 -48.57 43.45
N GLN A 24 -21.62 -49.77 42.94
CA GLN A 24 -21.52 -50.00 41.50
C GLN A 24 -22.87 -49.81 40.79
N ALA A 25 -23.99 -50.22 41.41
CA ALA A 25 -25.33 -49.95 40.86
C ALA A 25 -25.64 -48.45 40.77
N GLN A 26 -25.06 -47.64 41.67
CA GLN A 26 -25.11 -46.16 41.61
C GLN A 26 -24.11 -45.55 40.61
N GLY A 27 -23.31 -46.38 39.92
CA GLY A 27 -22.35 -45.94 38.90
C GLY A 27 -20.98 -45.51 39.44
N TYR A 28 -20.66 -45.83 40.70
CA TYR A 28 -19.34 -45.54 41.26
C TYR A 28 -18.32 -46.63 40.94
N ILE A 29 -17.09 -46.19 40.74
CA ILE A 29 -15.89 -47.03 40.72
C ILE A 29 -15.24 -46.90 42.09
N LEU A 30 -15.17 -48.01 42.81
CA LEU A 30 -14.62 -48.04 44.15
C LEU A 30 -13.09 -47.96 44.11
N ARG A 31 -12.53 -47.17 45.01
CA ARG A 31 -11.09 -47.03 45.26
C ARG A 31 -10.81 -47.25 46.72
N LYS A 32 -9.73 -47.99 47.00
CA LYS A 32 -9.33 -48.23 48.38
C LYS A 32 -8.73 -46.95 48.95
N ALA A 33 -9.36 -46.37 49.97
CA ALA A 33 -8.94 -45.11 50.57
C ALA A 33 -7.50 -45.19 51.09
N SER A 34 -7.21 -46.25 51.85
CA SER A 34 -5.88 -46.51 52.41
C SER A 34 -4.78 -46.85 51.38
N ALA A 35 -5.13 -47.07 50.11
CA ALA A 35 -4.15 -47.38 49.06
C ALA A 35 -3.67 -46.15 48.30
N TYR A 36 -4.27 -44.98 48.53
CA TYR A 36 -3.88 -43.75 47.83
C TYR A 36 -2.70 -43.08 48.52
N HIS A 37 -1.73 -42.64 47.71
CA HIS A 37 -0.51 -41.99 48.18
C HIS A 37 -0.32 -40.63 47.51
N GLU A 38 0.45 -39.74 48.13
CA GLU A 38 0.72 -38.39 47.61
C GLU A 38 1.45 -38.38 46.25
N SER A 39 2.14 -39.47 45.91
CA SER A 39 2.82 -39.66 44.61
C SER A 39 1.87 -40.11 43.49
N ASP A 40 0.63 -40.47 43.81
CA ASP A 40 -0.33 -40.93 42.82
C ASP A 40 -0.84 -39.77 41.94
N THR A 41 -1.24 -40.11 40.72
CA THR A 41 -1.77 -39.12 39.77
C THR A 41 -3.27 -38.94 39.92
N LEU A 42 -3.77 -37.76 39.54
CA LEU A 42 -5.19 -37.45 39.60
C LEU A 42 -5.93 -38.08 38.43
N GLU A 43 -6.85 -38.98 38.75
CA GLU A 43 -7.72 -39.58 37.75
C GLU A 43 -8.82 -38.62 37.31
N ALA A 44 -8.97 -38.44 36.01
CA ALA A 44 -10.09 -37.68 35.45
C ALA A 44 -11.41 -38.35 35.82
N CYS A 45 -12.24 -37.65 36.59
CA CYS A 45 -13.57 -38.08 37.03
C CYS A 45 -14.52 -36.89 37.13
N ALA A 46 -15.81 -37.15 36.97
CA ALA A 46 -16.88 -36.18 37.15
C ALA A 46 -17.19 -35.94 38.63
N GLU A 47 -17.01 -36.96 39.46
CA GLU A 47 -17.36 -36.91 40.88
C GLU A 47 -16.47 -37.82 41.71
N VAL A 48 -16.19 -37.39 42.95
CA VAL A 48 -15.45 -38.16 43.95
C VAL A 48 -16.22 -38.09 45.27
N ALA A 49 -16.50 -39.24 45.88
CA ALA A 49 -17.27 -39.38 47.11
C ALA A 49 -16.66 -40.43 48.06
N GLY A 50 -17.20 -40.55 49.27
CA GLY A 50 -16.76 -41.50 50.30
C GLY A 50 -15.61 -40.98 51.16
N ASP A 51 -14.77 -41.90 51.64
CA ASP A 51 -13.62 -41.65 52.51
C ASP A 51 -12.42 -41.12 51.70
N VAL A 52 -12.60 -39.96 51.05
CA VAL A 52 -11.60 -39.39 50.13
C VAL A 52 -10.33 -39.00 50.91
N PRO A 53 -9.15 -39.56 50.56
CA PRO A 53 -7.91 -39.22 51.24
C PRO A 53 -7.54 -37.74 51.07
N GLN A 54 -7.03 -37.10 52.13
CA GLN A 54 -6.65 -35.68 52.11
C GLN A 54 -5.64 -35.35 51.00
N ALA A 55 -4.67 -36.24 50.75
CA ALA A 55 -3.71 -36.10 49.66
C ALA A 55 -4.38 -35.97 48.27
N TYR A 56 -5.50 -36.66 48.05
CA TYR A 56 -6.26 -36.60 46.81
C TYR A 56 -6.96 -35.23 46.65
N LEU A 57 -7.55 -34.72 47.74
CA LEU A 57 -8.16 -33.39 47.78
C LEU A 57 -7.12 -32.29 47.52
N ASP A 58 -5.94 -32.40 48.13
CA ASP A 58 -4.84 -31.48 47.93
C ASP A 58 -4.35 -31.49 46.47
N LEU A 59 -4.31 -32.66 45.84
CA LEU A 59 -3.95 -32.79 44.43
C LEU A 59 -5.02 -32.17 43.51
N ILE A 60 -6.32 -32.31 43.81
CA ILE A 60 -7.39 -31.60 43.10
C ILE A 60 -7.17 -30.09 43.20
N ALA A 61 -6.91 -29.58 44.40
CA ALA A 61 -6.70 -28.15 44.64
C ALA A 61 -5.48 -27.61 43.88
N ARG A 62 -4.34 -28.31 43.93
CA ARG A 62 -3.13 -27.95 43.17
C ARG A 62 -3.37 -27.97 41.66
N ASN A 63 -4.05 -28.98 41.14
CA ASN A 63 -4.31 -29.08 39.70
C ASN A 63 -5.25 -27.97 39.21
N LYS A 64 -6.29 -27.63 40.00
CA LYS A 64 -7.16 -26.47 39.72
C LYS A 64 -6.37 -25.16 39.73
N ALA A 65 -5.51 -24.95 40.73
CA ALA A 65 -4.66 -23.76 40.79
C ALA A 65 -3.70 -23.66 39.59
N ASN A 66 -3.06 -24.77 39.19
CA ASN A 66 -2.16 -24.80 38.03
C ASN A 66 -2.87 -24.49 36.71
N ILE A 67 -4.09 -25.00 36.51
CA ILE A 67 -4.91 -24.69 35.33
C ILE A 67 -5.25 -23.19 35.28
N VAL A 68 -5.58 -22.58 36.42
CA VAL A 68 -5.84 -21.14 36.50
C VAL A 68 -4.56 -20.36 36.16
N THR A 69 -3.41 -20.75 36.70
CA THR A 69 -2.12 -20.11 36.39
C THR A 69 -1.75 -20.20 34.91
N ALA A 70 -2.03 -21.32 34.23
CA ALA A 70 -1.77 -21.47 32.79
C ALA A 70 -2.76 -20.67 31.91
N ASN A 71 -3.98 -20.43 32.38
CA ASN A 71 -4.97 -19.61 31.67
C ASN A 71 -4.76 -18.10 31.88
N VAL A 72 -3.95 -17.68 32.85
CA VAL A 72 -3.63 -16.27 33.13
C VAL A 72 -2.30 -15.90 32.46
N ARG A 73 -2.34 -15.62 31.14
CA ARG A 73 -1.45 -14.76 30.31
C ARG A 73 -1.40 -15.24 28.85
N VAL A 74 -2.56 -15.31 28.20
CA VAL A 74 -2.61 -15.36 26.73
C VAL A 74 -3.19 -14.03 26.24
N GLY A 75 -2.43 -12.95 26.46
CA GLY A 75 -2.72 -11.62 25.96
C GLY A 75 -1.47 -11.06 25.28
N ILE A 76 -1.65 -10.15 24.32
CA ILE A 76 -0.53 -9.39 23.73
C ILE A 76 0.19 -8.69 24.90
N THR A 77 1.51 -8.89 25.01
CA THR A 77 2.27 -8.21 26.06
C THR A 77 2.29 -6.71 25.79
N PRO A 78 2.41 -5.85 26.82
CA PRO A 78 2.46 -4.39 26.62
C PRO A 78 3.54 -3.94 25.62
N GLU A 79 4.67 -4.64 25.59
CA GLU A 79 5.77 -4.37 24.65
C GLU A 79 5.37 -4.68 23.21
N LEU A 80 4.71 -5.83 22.98
CA LEU A 80 4.21 -6.18 21.66
C LEU A 80 3.08 -5.24 21.21
N GLN A 81 2.25 -4.77 22.15
CA GLN A 81 1.22 -3.78 21.87
C GLN A 81 1.82 -2.43 21.44
N ALA A 82 2.88 -1.97 22.10
CA ALA A 82 3.58 -0.75 21.71
C ALA A 82 4.17 -0.84 20.30
N VAL A 83 4.80 -1.97 19.94
CA VAL A 83 5.33 -2.19 18.59
C VAL A 83 4.22 -2.22 17.54
N ILE A 84 3.07 -2.82 17.86
CA ILE A 84 1.91 -2.83 16.95
C ILE A 84 1.38 -1.42 16.73
N ASP A 85 1.30 -0.60 17.77
CA ASP A 85 0.76 0.75 17.67
C ASP A 85 1.73 1.69 16.94
N GLU A 86 3.04 1.55 17.15
CA GLU A 86 4.07 2.25 16.39
C GLU A 86 4.03 1.87 14.91
N ALA A 87 3.97 0.58 14.59
CA ALA A 87 3.88 0.10 13.21
C ALA A 87 2.61 0.59 12.50
N LYS A 88 1.49 0.70 13.20
CA LYS A 88 0.26 1.30 12.65
C LYS A 88 0.45 2.79 12.35
N SER A 89 1.06 3.54 13.26
CA SER A 89 1.34 4.97 13.04
C SER A 89 2.27 5.20 11.85
N GLU A 90 3.31 4.37 11.69
CA GLU A 90 4.20 4.44 10.51
C GLU A 90 3.46 4.12 9.22
N CYS A 91 2.60 3.08 9.21
CA CYS A 91 1.76 2.77 8.04
C CYS A 91 0.86 3.95 7.66
N GLU A 92 0.22 4.61 8.64
CA GLU A 92 -0.63 5.77 8.40
C GLU A 92 0.14 6.95 7.80
N LYS A 93 1.36 7.22 8.30
CA LYS A 93 2.24 8.26 7.74
C LYS A 93 2.60 7.96 6.29
N VAL A 94 3.04 6.74 6.00
CA VAL A 94 3.42 6.33 4.64
C VAL A 94 2.22 6.40 3.68
N VAL A 95 1.01 6.09 4.15
CA VAL A 95 -0.21 6.25 3.33
C VAL A 95 -0.49 7.72 3.02
N ALA A 96 -0.35 8.62 4.01
CA ALA A 96 -0.54 10.05 3.80
C ALA A 96 0.51 10.64 2.84
N GLU A 97 1.79 10.31 3.03
CA GLU A 97 2.89 10.74 2.16
C GLU A 97 2.70 10.24 0.72
N ASN A 98 2.27 8.99 0.53
CA ASN A 98 1.98 8.45 -0.80
C ASN A 98 0.83 9.19 -1.50
N ALA A 99 -0.20 9.60 -0.76
CA ALA A 99 -1.29 10.40 -1.32
C ALA A 99 -0.78 11.77 -1.78
N GLU A 100 0.03 12.44 -0.96
CA GLU A 100 0.61 13.75 -1.31
C GLU A 100 1.56 13.66 -2.50
N LEU A 101 2.45 12.67 -2.54
CA LEU A 101 3.38 12.45 -3.67
C LEU A 101 2.61 12.19 -4.97
N LYS A 102 1.49 11.47 -4.91
CA LYS A 102 0.64 11.22 -6.08
C LYS A 102 0.02 12.52 -6.60
N ASP A 103 -0.48 13.37 -5.70
CA ASP A 103 -1.02 14.68 -6.08
C ASP A 103 0.05 15.60 -6.69
N GLN A 104 1.28 15.57 -6.15
CA GLN A 104 2.41 16.31 -6.70
C GLN A 104 2.77 15.81 -8.10
N LEU A 105 2.85 14.50 -8.29
CA LEU A 105 3.15 13.88 -9.58
C LEU A 105 2.10 14.24 -10.64
N ASP A 106 0.81 14.26 -10.27
CA ASP A 106 -0.26 14.63 -11.19
C ASP A 106 -0.20 16.11 -11.59
N LYS A 107 0.15 17.01 -10.66
CA LYS A 107 0.40 18.43 -10.98
C LYS A 107 1.56 18.61 -11.95
N GLU A 108 2.68 17.92 -11.71
CA GLU A 108 3.85 17.98 -12.59
C GLU A 108 3.54 17.42 -13.98
N ARG A 109 2.79 16.33 -14.08
CA ARG A 109 2.34 15.75 -15.36
C ARG A 109 1.46 16.71 -16.15
N GLN A 110 0.55 17.41 -15.49
CA GLN A 110 -0.29 18.42 -16.13
C GLN A 110 0.56 19.60 -16.64
N ALA A 111 1.50 20.08 -15.82
CA ALA A 111 2.42 21.15 -16.21
C ALA A 111 3.30 20.74 -17.41
N ALA A 112 3.86 19.53 -17.39
CA ALA A 112 4.65 19.00 -18.50
C ALA A 112 3.84 18.91 -19.80
N THR A 113 2.59 18.45 -19.71
CA THR A 113 1.68 18.37 -20.86
C THR A 113 1.41 19.74 -21.47
N LYS A 114 1.15 20.75 -20.62
CA LYS A 114 0.93 22.14 -21.05
C LYS A 114 2.19 22.73 -21.71
N LEU A 115 3.36 22.52 -21.12
CA LEU A 115 4.63 22.97 -21.69
C LEU A 115 4.93 22.30 -23.03
N MET A 116 4.60 21.02 -23.19
CA MET A 116 4.72 20.32 -24.46
C MET A 116 3.82 20.91 -25.54
N SER A 117 2.55 21.22 -25.24
CA SER A 117 1.66 21.86 -26.20
C SER A 117 2.15 23.26 -26.60
N GLU A 118 2.56 24.07 -25.61
CA GLU A 118 3.12 25.41 -25.87
C GLU A 118 4.39 25.35 -26.73
N ASN A 119 5.28 24.38 -26.48
CA ASN A 119 6.46 24.17 -27.32
C ASN A 119 6.11 23.79 -28.75
N SER A 120 5.09 22.95 -28.95
CA SER A 120 4.62 22.58 -30.28
C SER A 120 4.09 23.81 -31.03
N GLU A 121 3.26 24.63 -30.38
CA GLU A 121 2.73 25.86 -30.98
C GLU A 121 3.82 26.87 -31.31
N LEU A 122 4.80 27.04 -30.43
CA LEU A 122 5.94 27.94 -30.67
C LEU A 122 6.79 27.45 -31.84
N LYS A 123 7.00 26.14 -31.96
CA LYS A 123 7.71 25.54 -33.10
C LYS A 123 6.98 25.79 -34.42
N ASP A 124 5.65 25.67 -34.44
CA ASP A 124 4.85 25.96 -35.63
C ASP A 124 4.91 27.45 -36.01
N LYS A 125 4.80 28.36 -35.02
CA LYS A 125 4.94 29.81 -35.23
C LYS A 125 6.33 30.16 -35.76
N LEU A 126 7.38 29.53 -35.24
CA LEU A 126 8.75 29.75 -35.70
C LEU A 126 8.93 29.32 -37.16
N LEU A 127 8.38 28.15 -37.54
CA LEU A 127 8.42 27.68 -38.93
C LEU A 127 7.69 28.64 -39.89
N ILE A 128 6.57 29.21 -39.47
CA ILE A 128 5.84 30.21 -40.25
C ILE A 128 6.68 31.49 -40.41
N ALA A 129 7.29 31.96 -39.31
CA ALA A 129 8.13 33.15 -39.33
C ALA A 129 9.38 32.96 -40.22
N GLU A 130 10.05 31.82 -40.15
CA GLU A 130 11.18 31.49 -41.03
C GLU A 130 10.78 31.54 -42.51
N LYS A 131 9.64 30.93 -42.87
CA LYS A 131 9.13 30.98 -44.25
C LYS A 131 8.83 32.41 -44.71
N ALA A 132 8.24 33.23 -43.85
CA ALA A 132 7.96 34.63 -44.15
C ALA A 132 9.26 35.44 -44.32
N LEU A 133 10.28 35.18 -43.52
CA LEU A 133 11.59 35.84 -43.63
C LEU A 133 12.27 35.51 -44.96
N VAL A 134 12.25 34.23 -45.36
CA VAL A 134 12.79 33.79 -46.66
C VAL A 134 12.05 34.47 -47.82
N ALA A 135 10.71 34.56 -47.75
CA ALA A 135 9.93 35.24 -48.78
C ALA A 135 10.27 36.74 -48.86
N ALA A 136 10.38 37.43 -47.73
CA ALA A 136 10.76 38.83 -47.67
C ALA A 136 12.18 39.08 -48.21
N ASP A 137 13.13 38.18 -47.91
CA ASP A 137 14.49 38.27 -48.45
C ASP A 137 14.52 38.14 -49.98
N GLU A 138 13.71 37.24 -50.55
CA GLU A 138 13.57 37.11 -52.00
C GLU A 138 12.92 38.36 -52.63
N GLU A 139 11.89 38.93 -52.01
CA GLU A 139 11.30 40.20 -52.46
C GLU A 139 12.32 41.36 -52.40
N ILE A 140 13.12 41.45 -51.34
CA ILE A 140 14.16 42.47 -51.21
C ILE A 140 15.22 42.30 -52.32
N LYS A 141 15.63 41.06 -52.63
CA LYS A 141 16.54 40.80 -53.75
C LYS A 141 15.94 41.26 -55.08
N ALA A 142 14.68 40.95 -55.34
CA ALA A 142 13.97 41.38 -56.55
C ALA A 142 13.88 42.91 -56.66
N LEU A 143 13.51 43.60 -55.58
CA LEU A 143 13.45 45.07 -55.54
C LEU A 143 14.82 45.71 -55.74
N LYS A 144 15.88 45.16 -55.13
CA LYS A 144 17.26 45.64 -55.34
C LYS A 144 17.72 45.44 -56.78
N ALA A 145 17.34 44.34 -57.43
CA ALA A 145 17.64 44.12 -58.84
C ALA A 145 16.92 45.13 -59.74
N ALA A 146 15.64 45.43 -59.45
CA ALA A 146 14.85 46.41 -60.19
C ALA A 146 15.32 47.87 -59.97
N ALA A 147 15.86 48.20 -58.80
CA ALA A 147 16.34 49.54 -58.45
C ALA A 147 17.74 49.89 -58.99
N LYS A 148 18.38 48.99 -59.75
CA LYS A 148 19.72 49.21 -60.31
C LYS A 148 19.65 50.38 -61.31
N LYS A 149 20.29 51.51 -60.98
CA LYS A 149 20.28 52.73 -61.82
C LYS A 149 20.81 52.42 -63.22
N PRO A 150 20.17 52.97 -64.28
CA PRO A 150 20.68 52.84 -65.64
C PRO A 150 22.10 53.41 -65.72
N THR A 151 22.96 52.70 -66.42
CA THR A 151 24.37 53.06 -66.61
C THR A 151 24.50 54.37 -67.38
N ALA A 152 25.64 55.05 -67.25
CA ALA A 152 25.91 56.29 -67.99
C ALA A 152 25.83 56.10 -69.51
N ALA A 153 26.09 54.88 -70.02
CA ALA A 153 25.92 54.52 -71.41
C ALA A 153 24.44 54.42 -71.82
N GLU A 154 23.61 53.80 -70.98
CA GLU A 154 22.15 53.69 -71.20
C GLU A 154 21.47 55.06 -71.11
N LEU A 155 21.88 55.92 -70.16
CA LEU A 155 21.40 57.30 -70.08
C LEU A 155 21.79 58.15 -71.30
N LYS A 156 22.97 57.91 -71.88
CA LYS A 156 23.38 58.56 -73.14
C LYS A 156 22.57 58.08 -74.33
N ALA A 157 22.27 56.78 -74.40
CA ALA A 157 21.45 56.21 -75.47
C ALA A 157 20.01 56.74 -75.43
N ILE A 158 19.43 56.85 -74.22
CA ILE A 158 18.08 57.42 -74.04
C ILE A 158 18.05 58.90 -74.47
N LYS A 159 19.03 59.70 -74.04
CA LYS A 159 19.13 61.11 -74.49
C LYS A 159 19.31 61.24 -76.00
N ALA A 160 20.12 60.38 -76.62
CA ALA A 160 20.32 60.41 -78.06
C ALA A 160 19.02 60.04 -78.82
N ALA A 161 18.23 59.11 -78.30
CA ALA A 161 16.93 58.74 -78.87
C ALA A 161 15.88 59.86 -78.72
N GLU A 162 15.87 60.56 -77.58
CA GLU A 162 15.00 61.74 -77.36
C GLU A 162 15.40 62.93 -78.25
N GLU A 163 16.68 63.16 -78.46
CA GLU A 163 17.17 64.20 -79.38
C GLU A 163 16.86 63.84 -80.84
N ALA A 164 16.96 62.56 -81.23
CA ALA A 164 16.60 62.09 -82.57
C ALA A 164 15.09 62.25 -82.84
N THR A 165 14.23 61.89 -81.89
CA THR A 165 12.77 62.05 -82.02
C THR A 165 12.34 63.51 -82.03
N LYS A 166 12.97 64.39 -81.24
CA LYS A 166 12.76 65.84 -81.36
C LYS A 166 13.23 66.40 -82.72
N ALA A 167 14.34 65.89 -83.25
CA ALA A 167 14.84 66.30 -84.56
C ALA A 167 13.96 65.81 -85.73
N GLU A 168 13.20 64.73 -85.57
CA GLU A 168 12.19 64.28 -86.52
C GLU A 168 10.90 65.10 -86.44
N GLN A 169 10.41 65.45 -85.24
CA GLN A 169 9.23 66.30 -85.07
C GLN A 169 9.41 67.77 -85.52
N LEU A 170 10.65 68.21 -85.73
CA LEU A 170 11.00 69.54 -86.23
C LEU A 170 11.15 69.60 -87.77
N LYS A 171 10.95 68.47 -88.47
CA LYS A 171 11.09 68.34 -89.93
C LYS A 171 9.77 68.13 -90.67
N ASP A 172 8.64 68.06 -89.96
CA ASP A 172 7.28 68.20 -90.48
C ASP A 172 6.73 69.60 -90.16
#